data_AF-A0AAV1TXH0-F1
#
_entry.id   AF-A0AAV1TXH0-F1
#
_cell.length_a   1.000
_cell.length_b   1.000
_cell.length_c   1.000
_cell.angle_alpha   90.00
_cell.angle_beta   90.00
_cell.angle_gamma   90.00
#
_symmetry.space_group_name_H-M   'P 1'
#
loop_
_entity.id
_entity.type
_entity.pdbx_description
1 polymer ?
#
loop_
_entity_poly.entity_id
_entity_poly.type
_entity_poly.pdbx_seq_one_letter_code
_entity_poly.pdbx_strand_id
1 'polypeptide(L)'
;MSAVTKSFKNAFQVLTPMREYGVGKRVTRGIWSNYEEPSYWEVVRIRPSLDLKHGKVYGRFTFRGKTDPKIKRVNGALKRDWRIVETA
;
A
#
# COMPACT_ATOMS: atom_id res chain seq x y z
N MET A 1 9.47 -6.23 17.47
CA MET A 1 9.66 -7.03 16.25
C MET A 1 8.30 -7.48 15.74
N SER A 2 7.62 -6.66 14.92
CA SER A 2 6.29 -7.02 14.43
C SER A 2 6.40 -8.12 13.39
N ALA A 3 5.95 -9.33 13.73
CA ALA A 3 5.89 -10.45 12.81
C ALA A 3 5.16 -10.04 11.54
N VAL A 4 5.86 -10.08 10.40
CA VAL A 4 5.29 -9.73 9.11
C VAL A 4 4.41 -10.89 8.66
N THR A 5 3.12 -10.86 9.01
CA THR A 5 2.14 -11.84 8.53
C THR A 5 2.04 -11.73 7.00
N LYS A 6 2.24 -12.86 6.30
CA LYS A 6 2.11 -12.96 4.85
C LYS A 6 0.65 -12.69 4.47
N SER A 7 0.39 -11.56 3.82
CA SER A 7 -0.95 -11.22 3.33
C SER A 7 -1.14 -11.80 1.93
N PHE A 8 -2.30 -12.40 1.67
CA PHE A 8 -2.72 -12.87 0.34
C PHE A 8 -3.68 -11.88 -0.36
N LYS A 9 -3.75 -10.64 0.15
CA LYS A 9 -4.66 -9.60 -0.36
C LYS A 9 -3.95 -8.66 -1.32
N ASN A 10 -4.67 -8.19 -2.33
CA ASN A 10 -4.20 -7.11 -3.20
C ASN A 10 -4.44 -5.72 -2.57
N ALA A 11 -3.86 -4.67 -3.14
CA ALA A 11 -3.98 -3.33 -2.59
C ALA A 11 -5.44 -2.87 -2.49
N PHE A 12 -6.30 -3.22 -3.45
CA PHE A 12 -7.71 -2.87 -3.43
C PHE A 12 -8.46 -3.62 -2.34
N GLN A 13 -8.27 -4.93 -2.19
CA GLN A 13 -8.87 -5.73 -1.12
C GLN A 13 -8.46 -5.25 0.28
N VAL A 14 -7.32 -4.59 0.40
CA VAL A 14 -6.82 -3.99 1.63
C VAL A 14 -7.40 -2.58 1.85
N LEU A 15 -7.48 -1.78 0.79
CA LEU A 15 -7.86 -0.36 0.87
C LEU A 15 -9.37 -0.11 0.77
N THR A 16 -10.10 -0.85 -0.07
CA THR A 16 -11.52 -0.59 -0.35
C THR A 16 -12.45 -0.82 0.84
N PRO A 17 -12.17 -1.73 1.81
CA PRO A 17 -12.99 -1.84 3.02
C PRO A 17 -12.81 -0.68 3.99
N MET A 18 -11.80 0.19 3.79
CA MET A 18 -11.55 1.32 4.68
C MET A 18 -12.39 2.54 4.32
N ARG A 19 -12.60 3.42 5.31
CA ARG A 19 -13.19 4.75 5.11
C ARG A 19 -12.40 5.50 4.03
N GLU A 20 -13.14 6.12 3.10
CA GLU A 20 -12.56 6.85 1.95
C GLU A 20 -11.56 6.01 1.13
N TYR A 21 -11.77 4.69 1.08
CA TYR A 21 -10.91 3.74 0.38
C TYR A 21 -9.44 3.79 0.83
N GLY A 22 -9.20 4.13 2.10
CA GLY A 22 -7.86 4.13 2.70
C GLY A 22 -6.96 5.27 2.25
N VAL A 23 -7.51 6.39 1.77
CA VAL A 23 -6.73 7.63 1.56
C VAL A 23 -6.12 8.08 2.89
N GLY A 24 -4.86 8.50 2.86
CA GLY A 24 -4.05 8.85 4.04
C GLY A 24 -3.43 7.65 4.75
N LYS A 25 -3.82 6.40 4.41
CA LYS A 25 -3.22 5.21 5.02
C LYS A 25 -1.92 4.81 4.32
N ARG A 26 -1.05 4.15 5.07
CA ARG A 26 0.20 3.57 4.57
C ARG A 26 0.02 2.10 4.28
N VAL A 27 0.48 1.66 3.12
CA VAL A 27 0.47 0.25 2.71
C VAL A 27 1.86 -0.21 2.33
N THR A 28 2.21 -1.44 2.69
CA THR A 28 3.50 -2.04 2.38
C THR A 28 3.32 -3.37 1.67
N ARG A 29 4.38 -3.86 1.02
CA ARG A 29 4.42 -5.17 0.38
C ARG A 29 5.24 -6.15 1.19
N GLY A 30 4.84 -7.42 1.16
CA GLY A 30 5.59 -8.51 1.79
C GLY A 30 7.04 -8.59 1.31
N ILE A 31 7.31 -8.30 0.03
CA ILE A 31 8.68 -8.32 -0.51
C ILE A 31 9.65 -7.31 0.15
N TRP A 32 9.13 -6.30 0.84
CA TRP A 32 9.96 -5.31 1.52
C TRP A 32 10.25 -5.66 2.98
N SER A 33 9.76 -6.80 3.49
CA SER A 33 10.05 -7.26 4.85
C SER A 33 11.52 -7.58 5.09
N ASN A 34 12.29 -7.78 4.01
CA ASN A 34 13.71 -8.10 4.08
C ASN A 34 14.59 -6.88 4.34
N TYR A 35 14.02 -5.67 4.29
CA TYR A 35 14.72 -4.44 4.61
C TYR A 35 14.40 -4.03 6.05
N GLU A 36 15.42 -3.67 6.82
CA GLU A 36 15.26 -3.11 8.16
C GLU A 36 14.60 -1.73 8.10
N GLU A 37 14.89 -0.96 7.05
CA GLU A 37 14.37 0.38 6.89
C GLU A 37 12.94 0.37 6.31
N PRO A 38 12.07 1.29 6.75
CA PRO A 38 10.66 1.25 6.40
C PRO A 38 10.46 1.52 4.90
N SER A 39 9.66 0.64 4.28
CA SER A 39 9.24 0.79 2.88
C SER A 39 7.72 0.68 2.78
N TYR A 40 7.08 1.73 2.29
CA TYR A 40 5.63 1.82 2.21
C TYR A 40 5.20 2.83 1.13
N TRP A 41 3.94 2.74 0.75
CA TRP A 41 3.22 3.75 -0.01
C TRP A 41 2.23 4.46 0.89
N GLU A 42 2.26 5.77 0.91
CA GLU A 42 1.20 6.59 1.49
C GLU A 42 0.15 6.87 0.41
N VAL A 43 -1.07 6.38 0.61
CA VAL A 43 -2.13 6.50 -0.39
C VAL A 43 -2.67 7.93 -0.39
N VAL A 44 -2.55 8.60 -1.53
CA VAL A 44 -3.06 9.98 -1.71
C VAL A 44 -4.35 9.99 -2.54
N ARG A 45 -4.44 9.09 -3.53
CA ARG A 45 -5.63 8.98 -4.38
C ARG A 45 -5.85 7.55 -4.84
N ILE A 46 -7.09 7.10 -4.81
CA ILE A 46 -7.50 5.80 -5.34
C ILE A 46 -8.71 5.98 -6.25
N ARG A 47 -8.69 5.27 -7.38
CA ARG A 47 -9.79 5.17 -8.34
C ARG A 47 -10.03 3.68 -8.58
N PRO A 48 -10.84 3.03 -7.71
CA PRO A 48 -11.20 1.64 -7.92
C PRO A 48 -12.15 1.52 -9.13
N SER A 49 -12.17 0.37 -9.76
CA SER A 49 -13.22 -0.05 -10.69
C SER A 49 -14.54 -0.29 -9.96
N LEU A 50 -15.65 -0.39 -10.70
CA LEU A 50 -16.98 -0.64 -10.13
C LEU A 50 -17.07 -1.97 -9.35
N ASP A 51 -16.26 -2.97 -9.73
CA ASP A 51 -16.18 -4.26 -9.02
C ASP A 51 -15.28 -4.22 -7.77
N LEU A 52 -14.64 -3.07 -7.48
CA LEU A 52 -13.72 -2.84 -6.36
C LEU A 52 -12.50 -3.77 -6.30
N LYS A 53 -12.23 -4.56 -7.34
CA LYS A 53 -11.13 -5.56 -7.35
C LYS A 53 -9.85 -5.02 -7.97
N HIS A 54 -9.94 -3.97 -8.79
CA HIS A 54 -8.85 -3.40 -9.54
C HIS A 54 -9.00 -1.87 -9.72
N GLY A 55 -8.11 -1.23 -10.50
CA GLY A 55 -8.17 0.20 -10.76
C GLY A 55 -6.81 0.90 -10.72
N LYS A 56 -6.79 2.14 -10.26
CA LYS A 56 -5.57 2.96 -10.16
C LYS A 56 -5.39 3.49 -8.74
N VAL A 57 -4.23 3.25 -8.15
CA VAL A 57 -3.82 3.82 -6.85
C VAL A 57 -2.63 4.74 -7.08
N TYR A 58 -2.62 5.87 -6.41
CA TYR A 58 -1.57 6.88 -6.44
C TYR A 58 -1.15 7.21 -5.01
N GLY A 59 0.14 7.36 -4.80
CA GLY A 59 0.68 7.63 -3.49
C GLY A 59 2.11 8.16 -3.51
N ARG A 60 2.60 8.55 -2.33
CA ARG A 60 4.01 8.83 -2.10
C ARG A 60 4.73 7.53 -1.77
N PHE A 61 5.85 7.28 -2.43
CA PHE A 61 6.62 6.07 -2.18
C PHE A 61 7.78 6.38 -1.24
N THR A 62 7.85 5.64 -0.16
CA THR A 62 9.01 5.60 0.73
C THR A 62 9.69 4.25 0.54
N PHE A 63 10.95 4.26 0.12
CA PHE A 63 11.76 3.05 0.00
C PHE A 63 12.98 3.17 0.89
N ARG A 64 13.13 2.20 1.80
CA ARG A 64 14.21 2.15 2.78
C ARG A 64 14.45 3.48 3.49
N GLY A 65 13.38 4.08 4.00
CA GLY A 65 13.40 5.38 4.68
C GLY A 65 13.51 6.61 3.78
N LYS A 66 13.72 6.47 2.46
CA LYS A 66 13.78 7.60 1.53
C LYS A 66 12.44 7.82 0.84
N THR A 67 11.81 8.95 1.12
CA THR A 67 10.53 9.34 0.51
C THR A 67 10.76 10.08 -0.80
N ASP A 68 10.07 9.63 -1.85
CA ASP A 68 10.01 10.34 -3.12
C ASP A 68 9.10 11.57 -3.01
N PRO A 69 9.56 12.76 -3.44
CA PRO A 69 8.74 13.98 -3.38
C PRO A 69 7.54 13.93 -4.34
N LYS A 70 7.56 13.08 -5.36
CA LYS A 70 6.51 13.00 -6.38
C LYS A 70 5.47 11.95 -6.02
N ILE A 71 4.20 12.30 -6.20
CA ILE A 71 3.11 11.33 -6.17
C ILE A 71 3.20 10.49 -7.44
N LYS A 72 3.26 9.16 -7.26
CA LYS A 72 3.40 8.20 -8.35
C LYS A 72 2.25 7.21 -8.33
N ARG A 73 1.99 6.59 -9.48
CA ARG A 73 1.08 5.44 -9.55
C ARG A 73 1.74 4.26 -8.85
N VAL A 74 0.98 3.59 -7.99
CA VAL A 74 1.43 2.37 -7.31
C VAL A 74 1.59 1.26 -8.34
N ASN A 75 2.82 0.77 -8.48
CA ASN A 75 3.12 -0.35 -9.37
C ASN A 75 2.76 -1.67 -8.68
N GLY A 76 2.18 -2.62 -9.43
CA GLY A 76 1.87 -3.94 -8.91
C GLY A 76 0.74 -3.97 -7.86
N ALA A 77 -0.18 -3.01 -7.88
CA ALA A 77 -1.31 -2.95 -6.94
C ALA A 77 -2.19 -4.22 -6.89
N LEU A 78 -2.17 -5.04 -7.96
CA LEU A 78 -2.92 -6.30 -8.05
C LEU A 78 -2.17 -7.51 -7.48
N LYS A 79 -0.88 -7.39 -7.13
CA LYS A 79 -0.13 -8.47 -6.48
C LYS A 79 -0.77 -8.78 -5.13
N ARG A 80 -0.68 -10.04 -4.69
CA ARG A 80 -1.36 -10.52 -3.48
C ARG A 80 -0.38 -10.56 -2.30
N ASP A 81 0.26 -9.43 -2.04
CA ASP A 81 1.28 -9.28 -1.00
C ASP A 81 1.16 -7.94 -0.27
N TRP A 82 0.02 -7.25 -0.38
CA TRP A 82 -0.20 -5.95 0.24
C TRP A 82 -0.77 -6.06 1.64
N ARG A 83 -0.37 -5.14 2.51
CA ARG A 83 -0.87 -5.00 3.88
C ARG A 83 -0.83 -3.54 4.32
N ILE A 84 -1.62 -3.18 5.33
CA ILE A 84 -1.63 -1.85 5.93
C ILE A 84 -0.52 -1.77 6.96
N VAL A 85 0.16 -0.63 6.99
CA VAL A 85 1.04 -0.25 8.09
C VAL A 85 0.25 0.76 8.91
N GLU A 86 -0.27 0.31 10.05
CA GLU A 86 -0.79 1.26 11.03
C GLU A 86 0.40 2.06 11.57
N THR A 87 0.26 3.37 11.52
CA THR A 87 1.17 4.25 12.25
C THR A 87 0.60 4.26 13.65
N ALA A 88 1.34 3.68 14.60
CA ALA A 88 1.03 3.79 16.02
C ALA A 88 1.06 5.25 16.45
#